data_AF-A0A838FLM9-F1
#
_entry.id   AF-A0A838FLM9-F1
#
_cell.length_a   1.000
_cell.length_b   1.000
_cell.length_c   1.000
_cell.angle_alpha   90.00
_cell.angle_beta   90.00
_cell.angle_gamma   90.00
#
_symmetry.space_group_name_H-M   'P 1'
#
loop_
_entity.id
_entity.type
_entity.pdbx_description
1 polymer ?
#
loop_
_entity_poly.entity_id
_entity_poly.type
_entity_poly.pdbx_seq_one_letter_code
_entity_poly.pdbx_strand_id
1 'polypeptide(L)'
;GVKFAVCAACALASSFTLSHGLLLWGLTFPLVLADARVRRRGVWLLAWIATTAACAVFYFHDYAKPVTVPDFAPAISLLDYGRYLLAFLGGEFAYAVREPHRLTLTMATGGVLLAGFLAAGLWALSRWRDAAVLRRVLPWFALGGYSIGSGALATLGRVGFGLDSALSSRYVAFSLYLTIAVFMLALLVLREIGASRALRAATLVLLGGTIVTLLFWSNERCVRFMASDNADTRLLRAGVVFGEAVDTTSALQRAGNQSPEVIRTHARALDELQLLRPRLVRSGDLLALLQAAGADGAGELETIERDEKTLSVSGFAILPAQRRPADAVLLMVGETAAMSGKVLRRSEVARRLRDKGQAWSGWSVTLPAASNANISAFAVEADVPRLHRLPVR
;
A
#
# COMPACT_ATOMS: atom_id res chain seq x y z
N GLY A 1 -26.98 28.16 -10.14
CA GLY A 1 -25.86 29.06 -9.85
C GLY A 1 -24.92 28.42 -8.84
N VAL A 2 -24.99 28.80 -7.57
CA VAL A 2 -24.02 28.39 -6.53
C VAL A 2 -23.77 26.87 -6.46
N LYS A 3 -24.82 26.04 -6.38
CA LYS A 3 -24.67 24.57 -6.34
C LYS A 3 -23.91 24.01 -7.55
N PHE A 4 -24.17 24.54 -8.75
CA PHE A 4 -23.44 24.15 -9.97
C PHE A 4 -21.96 24.49 -9.85
N ALA A 5 -21.64 25.72 -9.46
CA ALA A 5 -20.26 26.20 -9.34
C ALA A 5 -19.48 25.38 -8.30
N VAL A 6 -20.09 25.08 -7.15
CA VAL A 6 -19.47 24.24 -6.11
C VAL A 6 -19.23 22.82 -6.62
N CYS A 7 -20.23 22.17 -7.24
CA CYS A 7 -20.04 20.84 -7.80
C CYS A 7 -18.97 20.82 -8.89
N ALA A 8 -18.95 21.82 -9.78
CA ALA A 8 -17.96 21.91 -10.86
C ALA A 8 -16.56 22.10 -10.30
N ALA A 9 -16.38 23.00 -9.32
CA ALA A 9 -15.09 23.22 -8.67
C ALA A 9 -14.56 21.96 -7.98
N CYS A 10 -15.42 21.24 -7.25
CA CYS A 10 -15.03 19.97 -6.62
C CYS A 10 -14.69 18.89 -7.66
N ALA A 11 -15.47 18.77 -8.73
CA ALA A 11 -15.22 17.79 -9.79
C ALA A 11 -13.93 18.11 -10.57
N LEU A 12 -13.65 19.39 -10.85
CA LEU A 12 -12.40 19.86 -11.44
C LEU A 12 -11.21 19.53 -10.56
N ALA A 13 -11.23 19.97 -9.29
CA ALA A 13 -10.15 19.71 -8.34
C ALA A 13 -9.88 18.20 -8.20
N SER A 14 -10.94 17.39 -8.11
CA SER A 14 -10.80 15.94 -8.04
C SER A 14 -10.20 15.34 -9.31
N SER A 15 -10.62 15.81 -10.50
CA SER A 15 -10.13 15.31 -11.80
C SER A 15 -8.62 15.48 -11.95
N PHE A 16 -8.04 16.57 -11.45
CA PHE A 16 -6.60 16.81 -11.50
C PHE A 16 -5.83 16.30 -10.28
N THR A 17 -6.51 15.76 -9.27
CA THR A 17 -5.87 15.15 -8.08
C THR A 17 -5.80 13.63 -8.18
N LEU A 18 -6.85 12.99 -8.73
CA LEU A 18 -7.00 11.54 -8.77
C LEU A 18 -7.53 11.10 -10.14
N SER A 19 -7.02 9.99 -10.67
CA SER A 19 -7.45 9.42 -11.95
C SER A 19 -8.94 9.05 -12.00
N HIS A 20 -9.57 8.79 -10.86
CA HIS A 20 -11.00 8.50 -10.74
C HIS A 20 -11.87 9.76 -10.59
N GLY A 21 -11.25 10.95 -10.49
CA GLY A 21 -11.97 12.20 -10.24
C GLY A 21 -12.95 12.58 -11.35
N LEU A 22 -12.69 12.13 -12.58
CA LEU A 22 -13.62 12.31 -13.70
C LEU A 22 -15.00 11.67 -13.46
N LEU A 23 -15.09 10.63 -12.61
CA LEU A 23 -16.37 10.00 -12.26
C LEU A 23 -17.31 10.94 -11.50
N LEU A 24 -16.77 11.93 -10.77
CA LEU A 24 -17.60 12.88 -10.02
C LEU A 24 -18.49 13.72 -10.93
N TRP A 25 -18.11 13.92 -12.20
CA TRP A 25 -18.95 14.59 -13.18
C TRP A 25 -20.26 13.82 -13.45
N GLY A 26 -20.22 12.48 -13.43
CA GLY A 26 -21.41 11.65 -13.60
C GLY A 26 -22.27 11.53 -12.34
N LEU A 27 -21.69 11.78 -11.16
CA LEU A 27 -22.28 11.39 -9.87
C LEU A 27 -22.67 12.56 -8.96
N THR A 28 -22.24 13.79 -9.22
CA THR A 28 -22.54 14.94 -8.34
C THR A 28 -23.74 15.74 -8.81
N PHE A 29 -23.56 16.60 -9.81
CA PHE A 29 -24.59 17.53 -10.28
C PHE A 29 -25.86 16.85 -10.82
N PRO A 30 -25.80 15.70 -11.52
CA PRO A 30 -27.02 14.98 -11.92
C PRO A 30 -27.92 14.61 -10.73
N LEU A 31 -27.35 14.33 -9.56
CA LEU A 31 -28.13 14.02 -8.36
C LEU A 31 -28.76 15.27 -7.76
N VAL A 32 -28.06 16.41 -7.80
CA VAL A 32 -28.61 17.71 -7.40
C VAL A 32 -29.79 18.10 -8.30
N LEU A 33 -29.69 17.81 -9.60
CA LEU A 33 -30.78 18.03 -10.56
C LEU A 33 -31.95 17.06 -10.37
N ALA A 34 -31.72 15.87 -9.82
CA ALA A 34 -32.79 14.90 -9.52
C ALA A 34 -33.57 15.27 -8.25
N ASP A 35 -32.94 15.91 -7.28
CA ASP A 35 -33.57 16.35 -6.04
C ASP A 35 -34.34 17.68 -6.18
N ALA A 36 -33.78 18.64 -6.93
CA ALA A 36 -34.31 19.99 -7.01
C ALA A 36 -35.25 20.22 -8.22
N ARG A 37 -36.36 20.93 -8.01
CA ARG A 37 -37.15 21.52 -9.10
C ARG A 37 -36.39 22.70 -9.72
N VAL A 38 -35.52 22.42 -10.68
CA VAL A 38 -34.66 23.43 -11.32
C VAL A 38 -35.33 24.00 -12.58
N ARG A 39 -35.61 25.30 -12.58
CA ARG A 39 -36.01 26.04 -13.78
C ARG A 39 -34.89 25.98 -14.83
N ARG A 40 -35.23 25.70 -16.10
CA ARG A 40 -34.29 25.48 -17.22
C ARG A 40 -33.30 24.32 -17.00
N ARG A 41 -33.77 23.18 -16.47
CA ARG A 41 -32.97 21.96 -16.25
C ARG A 41 -32.09 21.56 -17.45
N GLY A 42 -32.63 21.65 -18.68
CA GLY A 42 -31.88 21.31 -19.89
C GLY A 42 -30.64 22.18 -20.12
N VAL A 43 -30.74 23.48 -19.87
CA VAL A 43 -29.62 24.42 -20.03
C VAL A 43 -28.50 24.10 -19.02
N TRP A 44 -28.87 23.83 -17.76
CA TRP A 44 -27.88 23.47 -16.73
C TRP A 44 -27.23 22.13 -16.99
N LEU A 45 -27.98 21.14 -17.51
CA LEU A 45 -27.43 19.86 -17.90
C LEU A 45 -26.47 20.00 -19.09
N LEU A 46 -26.84 20.78 -20.10
CA LEU A 46 -25.96 21.07 -21.25
C LEU A 46 -24.68 21.78 -20.80
N ALA A 47 -24.79 22.79 -19.95
CA ALA A 47 -23.62 23.48 -19.37
C ALA A 47 -22.73 22.52 -18.58
N TRP A 48 -23.32 21.59 -17.83
CA TRP A 48 -22.58 20.57 -17.09
C TRP A 48 -21.83 19.63 -18.03
N ILE A 49 -22.49 19.08 -19.04
CA ILE A 49 -21.87 18.21 -20.05
C ILE A 49 -20.75 18.94 -20.79
N ALA A 50 -20.96 20.20 -21.18
CA ALA A 50 -19.93 21.01 -21.83
C ALA A 50 -18.71 21.23 -20.92
N THR A 51 -18.94 21.49 -19.63
CA THR A 51 -17.85 21.66 -18.65
C THR A 51 -17.09 20.36 -18.42
N THR A 52 -17.79 19.22 -18.32
CA THR A 52 -17.18 17.89 -18.24
C THR A 52 -16.33 17.61 -19.47
N ALA A 53 -16.85 17.87 -20.67
CA ALA A 53 -16.14 17.65 -21.92
C ALA A 53 -14.87 18.52 -22.00
N ALA A 54 -14.96 19.81 -21.65
CA ALA A 54 -13.80 20.69 -21.58
C ALA A 54 -12.76 20.16 -20.58
N CYS A 55 -13.18 19.76 -19.37
CA CYS A 55 -12.30 19.17 -18.37
C CYS A 55 -11.59 17.92 -18.90
N ALA A 56 -12.31 17.03 -19.60
CA ALA A 56 -11.73 15.81 -20.17
C ALA A 56 -10.71 16.14 -21.27
N VAL A 57 -11.01 17.09 -22.15
CA VAL A 57 -10.07 17.55 -23.19
C VAL A 57 -8.79 18.09 -22.57
N PHE A 58 -8.89 18.94 -21.54
CA PHE A 58 -7.71 19.44 -20.83
C PHE A 58 -6.96 18.34 -20.07
N TYR A 59 -7.67 17.40 -19.45
CA TYR A 59 -7.07 16.30 -18.70
C TYR A 59 -6.24 15.37 -19.61
N PHE A 60 -6.71 15.12 -20.83
CA PHE A 60 -6.02 14.25 -21.80
C PHE A 60 -5.13 15.00 -22.79
N HIS A 61 -4.95 16.32 -22.63
CA HIS A 61 -4.06 17.10 -23.48
C HIS A 61 -2.63 16.58 -23.36
N ASP A 62 -2.01 16.24 -24.48
CA ASP A 62 -0.67 15.64 -24.57
C ASP A 62 -0.44 14.38 -23.73
N TYR A 63 -1.51 13.64 -23.40
CA TYR A 63 -1.37 12.39 -22.66
C TYR A 63 -0.66 11.33 -23.51
N ALA A 64 0.57 10.97 -23.14
CA ALA A 64 1.31 9.85 -23.69
C ALA A 64 1.25 8.66 -22.72
N LYS A 65 0.70 7.54 -23.18
CA LYS A 65 0.64 6.29 -22.40
C LYS A 65 2.05 5.73 -22.18
N PRO A 66 2.50 5.46 -20.94
CA PRO A 66 3.78 4.80 -20.69
C PRO A 66 3.79 3.33 -21.14
N VAL A 67 4.94 2.85 -21.64
CA VAL A 67 5.13 1.46 -22.11
C VAL A 67 4.91 0.42 -21.01
N THR A 68 5.15 0.78 -19.75
CA THR A 68 5.04 -0.12 -18.59
C THR A 68 3.60 -0.32 -18.12
N VAL A 69 2.62 0.38 -18.70
CA VAL A 69 1.20 0.29 -18.32
C VAL A 69 0.44 -0.57 -19.35
N PRO A 70 -0.44 -1.50 -18.91
CA PRO A 70 -1.30 -2.27 -19.78
C PRO A 70 -2.14 -1.41 -20.72
N ASP A 71 -2.59 -1.99 -21.83
CA ASP A 71 -3.62 -1.37 -22.67
C ASP A 71 -4.90 -1.15 -21.86
N PHE A 72 -5.65 -0.12 -22.23
CA PHE A 72 -6.96 0.11 -21.67
C PHE A 72 -7.92 -0.92 -22.28
N ALA A 73 -8.66 -1.63 -21.42
CA ALA A 73 -9.53 -2.73 -21.80
C ALA A 73 -8.81 -3.81 -22.64
N PRO A 74 -7.73 -4.44 -22.13
CA PRO A 74 -6.99 -5.45 -22.88
C PRO A 74 -7.89 -6.66 -23.19
N ALA A 75 -7.58 -7.40 -24.26
CA ALA A 75 -8.34 -8.57 -24.69
C ALA A 75 -8.16 -9.77 -23.73
N ILE A 76 -8.80 -9.71 -22.57
CA ILE A 76 -8.79 -10.72 -21.50
C ILE A 76 -10.22 -11.25 -21.28
N SER A 77 -10.36 -12.42 -20.66
CA SER A 77 -11.67 -13.03 -20.40
C SER A 77 -12.58 -12.11 -19.56
N LEU A 78 -13.88 -12.07 -19.89
CA LEU A 78 -14.90 -11.35 -19.11
C LEU A 78 -14.95 -11.80 -17.64
N LEU A 79 -14.61 -13.07 -17.39
CA LEU A 79 -14.53 -13.61 -16.04
C LEU A 79 -13.42 -12.93 -15.22
N ASP A 80 -12.28 -12.62 -15.82
CA ASP A 80 -11.19 -11.92 -15.12
C ASP A 80 -11.51 -10.45 -14.88
N TYR A 81 -12.24 -9.79 -15.79
CA TYR A 81 -12.83 -8.48 -15.53
C TYR A 81 -13.75 -8.53 -14.31
N GLY A 82 -14.63 -9.53 -14.23
CA GLY A 82 -15.52 -9.75 -13.10
C GLY A 82 -14.75 -10.01 -11.80
N ARG A 83 -13.79 -10.93 -11.81
CA ARG A 83 -12.94 -11.26 -10.65
C ARG A 83 -12.17 -10.06 -10.14
N TYR A 84 -11.57 -9.29 -11.05
CA TYR A 84 -10.83 -8.09 -10.68
C TYR A 84 -11.77 -7.04 -10.07
N LEU A 85 -12.94 -6.79 -10.68
CA LEU A 85 -13.92 -5.86 -10.14
C LEU A 85 -14.37 -6.28 -8.73
N LEU A 86 -14.70 -7.55 -8.53
CA LEU A 86 -15.10 -8.07 -7.22
C LEU A 86 -13.97 -7.98 -6.19
N ALA A 87 -12.74 -8.29 -6.59
CA ALA A 87 -11.57 -8.15 -5.72
C ALA A 87 -11.33 -6.69 -5.34
N PHE A 88 -11.49 -5.75 -6.27
CA PHE A 88 -11.41 -4.31 -6.01
C PHE A 88 -12.49 -3.87 -5.02
N LEU A 89 -13.75 -4.26 -5.26
CA LEU A 89 -14.89 -3.84 -4.45
C LEU A 89 -14.87 -4.38 -3.01
N GLY A 90 -14.20 -5.50 -2.76
CA GLY A 90 -13.97 -6.02 -1.41
C GLY A 90 -12.60 -5.65 -0.82
N GLY A 91 -11.78 -4.89 -1.54
CA GLY A 91 -10.35 -4.71 -1.28
C GLY A 91 -10.03 -4.12 0.10
N GLU A 92 -10.95 -3.39 0.71
CA GLU A 92 -10.81 -2.87 2.08
C GLU A 92 -10.64 -3.98 3.13
N PHE A 93 -11.13 -5.18 2.84
CA PHE A 93 -11.04 -6.34 3.74
C PHE A 93 -9.88 -7.28 3.41
N ALA A 94 -9.15 -7.04 2.32
CA ALA A 94 -8.06 -7.91 1.87
C ALA A 94 -6.96 -8.05 2.94
N TYR A 95 -6.67 -6.98 3.68
CA TYR A 95 -5.63 -6.99 4.71
C TYR A 95 -6.03 -7.74 5.99
N ALA A 96 -7.33 -7.94 6.23
CA ALA A 96 -7.84 -8.69 7.37
C ALA A 96 -7.78 -10.22 7.17
N VAL A 97 -7.55 -10.70 5.95
CA VAL A 97 -7.55 -12.14 5.58
C VAL A 97 -6.14 -12.65 5.29
N ARG A 98 -5.77 -13.87 5.70
CA ARG A 98 -4.45 -14.46 5.42
C ARG A 98 -4.46 -15.20 4.07
N GLU A 99 -3.29 -15.30 3.45
CA GLU A 99 -3.09 -16.26 2.38
C GLU A 99 -3.31 -17.70 2.89
N PRO A 100 -3.81 -18.62 2.04
CA PRO A 100 -4.10 -18.48 0.60
C PRO A 100 -5.52 -17.94 0.27
N HIS A 101 -6.35 -17.67 1.28
CA HIS A 101 -7.76 -17.34 1.08
C HIS A 101 -8.03 -15.85 0.84
N ARG A 102 -6.97 -15.01 0.85
CA ARG A 102 -7.08 -13.55 0.77
C ARG A 102 -7.90 -13.11 -0.43
N LEU A 103 -7.51 -13.56 -1.62
CA LEU A 103 -8.12 -13.15 -2.87
C LEU A 103 -9.58 -13.64 -2.97
N THR A 104 -9.85 -14.90 -2.65
CA THR A 104 -11.19 -15.50 -2.72
C THR A 104 -12.18 -14.84 -1.76
N LEU A 105 -11.78 -14.62 -0.50
CA LEU A 105 -12.66 -13.97 0.48
C LEU A 105 -12.89 -12.49 0.16
N THR A 106 -11.89 -11.81 -0.41
CA THR A 106 -12.04 -10.43 -0.88
C THR A 106 -13.06 -10.36 -2.01
N MET A 107 -12.95 -11.24 -3.03
CA MET A 107 -13.93 -11.32 -4.12
C MET A 107 -15.33 -11.65 -3.60
N ALA A 108 -15.45 -12.62 -2.68
CA ALA A 108 -16.74 -12.97 -2.09
C ALA A 108 -17.38 -11.78 -1.37
N THR A 109 -16.58 -11.02 -0.61
CA THR A 109 -17.07 -9.81 0.08
C THR A 109 -17.49 -8.74 -0.91
N GLY A 110 -16.70 -8.48 -1.96
CA GLY A 110 -17.09 -7.57 -3.04
C GLY A 110 -18.38 -8.01 -3.74
N GLY A 111 -18.58 -9.32 -3.92
CA GLY A 111 -19.80 -9.90 -4.47
C GLY A 111 -21.02 -9.64 -3.57
N VAL A 112 -20.89 -9.85 -2.27
CA VAL A 112 -21.95 -9.57 -1.28
C VAL A 112 -22.29 -8.08 -1.26
N LEU A 113 -21.30 -7.20 -1.26
CA LEU A 113 -21.50 -5.75 -1.30
C LEU A 113 -22.21 -5.31 -2.57
N LEU A 114 -21.75 -5.80 -3.73
CA LEU A 114 -22.37 -5.49 -5.01
C LEU A 114 -23.81 -6.01 -5.06
N ALA A 115 -24.07 -7.25 -4.62
CA ALA A 115 -25.41 -7.82 -4.56
C ALA A 115 -26.33 -7.01 -3.64
N GLY A 116 -25.85 -6.60 -2.46
CA GLY A 116 -26.60 -5.74 -1.53
C GLY A 116 -26.93 -4.38 -2.13
N PHE A 117 -25.99 -3.77 -2.83
CA PHE A 117 -26.19 -2.50 -3.53
C PHE A 117 -27.24 -2.62 -4.65
N LEU A 118 -27.15 -3.67 -5.46
CA LEU A 118 -28.12 -3.96 -6.53
C LEU A 118 -29.52 -4.26 -5.97
N ALA A 119 -29.62 -5.03 -4.88
CA ALA A 119 -30.89 -5.32 -4.22
C ALA A 119 -31.55 -4.04 -3.67
N ALA A 120 -30.77 -3.15 -3.04
CA ALA A 120 -31.24 -1.83 -2.63
C ALA A 120 -31.68 -0.99 -3.83
N GLY A 121 -30.98 -1.09 -4.97
CA GLY A 121 -31.35 -0.47 -6.24
C GLY A 121 -32.71 -0.92 -6.75
N LEU A 122 -32.94 -2.24 -6.83
CA LEU A 122 -34.22 -2.82 -7.23
C LEU A 122 -35.36 -2.40 -6.28
N TRP A 123 -35.09 -2.38 -4.98
CA TRP A 123 -36.03 -1.88 -3.99
C TRP A 123 -36.35 -0.38 -4.20
N ALA A 124 -35.34 0.47 -4.42
CA ALA A 124 -35.54 1.89 -4.68
C ALA A 124 -36.30 2.14 -5.98
N LEU A 125 -36.03 1.34 -7.02
CA LEU A 125 -36.80 1.37 -8.28
C LEU A 125 -38.26 1.00 -8.05
N SER A 126 -38.59 0.04 -7.17
CA SER A 126 -39.99 -0.23 -6.82
C SER A 126 -40.72 0.96 -6.17
N ARG A 127 -39.94 1.91 -5.60
CA ARG A 127 -40.42 3.12 -4.93
C ARG A 127 -40.15 4.39 -5.74
N TRP A 128 -39.91 4.29 -7.05
CA TRP A 128 -39.53 5.43 -7.90
C TRP A 128 -40.53 6.60 -7.90
N ARG A 129 -41.80 6.34 -7.55
CA ARG A 129 -42.84 7.38 -7.44
C ARG A 129 -42.79 8.15 -6.11
N ASP A 130 -42.12 7.60 -5.11
CA ASP A 130 -41.96 8.24 -3.80
C ASP A 130 -40.71 9.12 -3.79
N ALA A 131 -40.92 10.41 -4.06
CA ALA A 131 -39.84 11.40 -4.06
C ALA A 131 -39.14 11.51 -2.70
N ALA A 132 -39.83 11.27 -1.58
CA ALA A 132 -39.22 11.38 -0.26
C ALA A 132 -38.24 10.22 -0.02
N VAL A 133 -38.60 9.00 -0.43
CA VAL A 133 -37.71 7.84 -0.37
C VAL A 133 -36.51 8.04 -1.29
N LEU A 134 -36.72 8.45 -2.55
CA LEU A 134 -35.64 8.66 -3.51
C LEU A 134 -34.60 9.66 -2.99
N ARG A 135 -35.03 10.79 -2.41
CA ARG A 135 -34.12 11.78 -1.84
C ARG A 135 -33.23 11.23 -0.72
N ARG A 136 -33.74 10.29 0.08
CA ARG A 136 -32.98 9.68 1.19
C ARG A 136 -31.93 8.69 0.69
N VAL A 137 -32.20 7.98 -0.40
CA VAL A 137 -31.28 6.96 -0.93
C VAL A 137 -30.26 7.50 -1.91
N LEU A 138 -30.58 8.60 -2.61
CA LEU A 138 -29.76 9.13 -3.70
C LEU A 138 -28.29 9.43 -3.31
N PRO A 139 -27.98 10.02 -2.13
CA PRO A 139 -26.59 10.25 -1.73
C PRO A 139 -25.79 8.95 -1.57
N TRP A 140 -26.44 7.88 -1.11
CA TRP A 140 -25.78 6.58 -0.92
C TRP A 140 -25.57 5.85 -2.25
N PHE A 141 -26.50 5.99 -3.20
CA PHE A 141 -26.29 5.53 -4.58
C PHE A 141 -25.15 6.30 -5.26
N ALA A 142 -24.99 7.60 -5.00
CA ALA A 142 -23.83 8.37 -5.46
C ALA A 142 -22.53 7.75 -4.99
N LEU A 143 -22.47 7.46 -3.69
CA LEU A 143 -21.28 6.99 -3.00
C LEU A 143 -20.89 5.58 -3.46
N GLY A 144 -21.85 4.66 -3.50
CA GLY A 144 -21.62 3.31 -4.01
C GLY A 144 -21.36 3.28 -5.52
N GLY A 145 -22.04 4.14 -6.29
CA GLY A 145 -21.79 4.31 -7.72
C GLY A 145 -20.38 4.82 -8.02
N TYR A 146 -19.84 5.71 -7.18
CA TYR A 146 -18.46 6.17 -7.28
C TYR A 146 -17.45 5.03 -7.05
N SER A 147 -17.71 4.18 -6.04
CA SER A 147 -16.88 2.99 -5.79
C SER A 147 -16.93 2.00 -6.96
N ILE A 148 -18.12 1.68 -7.46
CA ILE A 148 -18.30 0.76 -8.61
C ILE A 148 -17.67 1.33 -9.88
N GLY A 149 -17.87 2.62 -10.17
CA GLY A 149 -17.24 3.29 -11.30
C GLY A 149 -15.72 3.30 -11.19
N SER A 150 -15.20 3.56 -9.98
CA SER A 150 -13.74 3.53 -9.72
C SER A 150 -13.18 2.13 -9.94
N GLY A 151 -13.89 1.11 -9.45
CA GLY A 151 -13.55 -0.29 -9.67
C GLY A 151 -13.57 -0.66 -11.14
N ALA A 152 -14.60 -0.25 -11.89
CA ALA A 152 -14.70 -0.50 -13.32
C ALA A 152 -13.53 0.15 -14.09
N LEU A 153 -13.21 1.41 -13.82
CA LEU A 153 -12.06 2.09 -14.44
C LEU A 153 -10.74 1.42 -14.08
N ALA A 154 -10.56 1.04 -12.81
CA ALA A 154 -9.37 0.32 -12.37
C ALA A 154 -9.27 -1.03 -13.08
N THR A 155 -10.37 -1.79 -13.19
CA THR A 155 -10.41 -3.04 -13.93
C THR A 155 -9.98 -2.82 -15.38
N LEU A 156 -10.61 -1.88 -16.10
CA LEU A 156 -10.31 -1.60 -17.50
C LEU A 156 -8.84 -1.20 -17.71
N GLY A 157 -8.26 -0.40 -16.81
CA GLY A 157 -6.89 0.08 -16.97
C GLY A 157 -5.80 -0.80 -16.36
N ARG A 158 -6.14 -1.79 -15.53
CA ARG A 158 -5.16 -2.50 -14.68
C ARG A 158 -5.31 -4.01 -14.64
N VAL A 159 -6.37 -4.59 -15.21
CA VAL A 159 -6.55 -6.05 -15.22
C VAL A 159 -5.37 -6.79 -15.84
N GLY A 160 -4.65 -6.17 -16.80
CA GLY A 160 -3.43 -6.72 -17.40
C GLY A 160 -2.24 -6.89 -16.45
N PHE A 161 -2.25 -6.25 -15.27
CA PHE A 161 -1.25 -6.49 -14.22
C PHE A 161 -1.54 -7.75 -13.39
N GLY A 162 -2.69 -8.40 -13.58
CA GLY A 162 -3.15 -9.52 -12.78
C GLY A 162 -4.01 -9.11 -11.58
N LEU A 163 -4.68 -10.10 -10.98
CA LEU A 163 -5.72 -9.90 -9.95
C LEU A 163 -5.17 -9.31 -8.64
N ASP A 164 -3.94 -9.62 -8.25
CA ASP A 164 -3.34 -9.09 -7.01
C ASP A 164 -3.22 -7.57 -7.03
N SER A 165 -3.09 -6.96 -8.21
CA SER A 165 -3.03 -5.51 -8.33
C SER A 165 -4.32 -4.81 -7.89
N ALA A 166 -5.48 -5.50 -7.94
CA ALA A 166 -6.76 -5.01 -7.43
C ALA A 166 -6.77 -4.83 -5.90
N LEU A 167 -5.86 -5.51 -5.18
CA LEU A 167 -5.76 -5.46 -3.72
C LEU A 167 -4.81 -4.35 -3.22
N SER A 168 -4.28 -3.53 -4.13
CA SER A 168 -3.37 -2.44 -3.76
C SER A 168 -4.03 -1.48 -2.76
N SER A 169 -3.30 -1.12 -1.71
CA SER A 169 -3.78 -0.27 -0.60
C SER A 169 -4.36 1.06 -1.07
N ARG A 170 -3.86 1.62 -2.19
CA ARG A 170 -4.38 2.85 -2.80
C ARG A 170 -5.85 2.77 -3.22
N TYR A 171 -6.40 1.56 -3.40
CA TYR A 171 -7.79 1.38 -3.80
C TYR A 171 -8.78 1.35 -2.64
N VAL A 172 -8.30 1.15 -1.40
CA VAL A 172 -9.15 1.08 -0.20
C VAL A 172 -9.98 2.34 -0.02
N ALA A 173 -9.41 3.52 -0.30
CA ALA A 173 -10.11 4.79 -0.19
C ALA A 173 -11.30 4.92 -1.17
N PHE A 174 -11.29 4.18 -2.28
CA PHE A 174 -12.38 4.17 -3.27
C PHE A 174 -13.38 3.05 -2.97
N SER A 175 -12.90 1.86 -2.62
CA SER A 175 -13.76 0.69 -2.39
C SER A 175 -14.66 0.85 -1.16
N LEU A 176 -14.11 1.44 -0.07
CA LEU A 176 -14.79 1.66 1.22
C LEU A 176 -16.15 2.37 1.09
N TYR A 177 -16.29 3.25 0.10
CA TYR A 177 -17.53 3.96 -0.18
C TYR A 177 -18.71 3.03 -0.49
N LEU A 178 -18.46 1.86 -1.09
CA LEU A 178 -19.51 0.86 -1.34
C LEU A 178 -20.01 0.25 -0.03
N THR A 179 -19.10 -0.13 0.88
CA THR A 179 -19.45 -0.64 2.21
C THR A 179 -20.32 0.36 2.98
N ILE A 180 -19.93 1.64 3.01
CA ILE A 180 -20.72 2.69 3.66
C ILE A 180 -22.10 2.84 2.98
N ALA A 181 -22.15 2.85 1.66
CA ALA A 181 -23.40 2.98 0.92
C ALA A 181 -24.36 1.81 1.20
N VAL A 182 -23.89 0.58 1.13
CA VAL A 182 -24.69 -0.63 1.38
C VAL A 182 -25.20 -0.66 2.81
N PHE A 183 -24.36 -0.32 3.79
CA PHE A 183 -24.77 -0.22 5.19
C PHE A 183 -25.92 0.78 5.38
N MET A 184 -25.78 1.99 4.84
CA MET A 184 -26.79 3.03 4.99
C MET A 184 -28.07 2.72 4.22
N LEU A 185 -27.96 2.15 3.01
CA LEU A 185 -29.10 1.69 2.24
C LEU A 185 -29.87 0.58 2.97
N ALA A 186 -29.18 -0.39 3.55
CA ALA A 186 -29.82 -1.47 4.31
C ALA A 186 -30.64 -0.92 5.50
N LEU A 187 -30.10 0.03 6.25
CA LEU A 187 -30.83 0.67 7.36
C LEU A 187 -32.06 1.44 6.90
N LEU A 188 -31.96 2.14 5.77
CA LEU A 188 -33.09 2.85 5.17
C LEU A 188 -34.17 1.87 4.70
N VAL A 189 -33.81 0.80 4.00
CA VAL A 189 -34.74 -0.25 3.56
C VAL A 189 -35.48 -0.84 4.77
N LEU A 190 -34.74 -1.24 5.82
CA LEU A 190 -35.33 -1.79 7.05
C LEU A 190 -36.29 -0.82 7.73
N ARG A 191 -35.96 0.47 7.76
CA ARG A 191 -36.84 1.51 8.31
C ARG A 191 -38.14 1.63 7.52
N GLU A 192 -38.06 1.65 6.19
CA GLU A 192 -39.21 1.87 5.30
C GLU A 192 -40.13 0.65 5.18
N ILE A 193 -39.64 -0.58 5.38
CA ILE A 193 -40.48 -1.79 5.47
C ILE A 193 -41.09 -1.99 6.86
N GLY A 194 -40.88 -1.05 7.79
CA GLY A 194 -41.43 -1.13 9.14
C GLY A 194 -40.80 -2.22 10.02
N ALA A 195 -39.56 -2.64 9.73
CA ALA A 195 -38.86 -3.65 10.52
C ALA A 195 -38.83 -3.30 12.01
N SER A 196 -38.88 -4.30 12.89
CA SER A 196 -38.87 -4.08 14.34
C SER A 196 -37.61 -3.31 14.80
N ARG A 197 -37.71 -2.61 15.93
CA ARG A 197 -36.54 -1.92 16.52
C ARG A 197 -35.40 -2.90 16.82
N ALA A 198 -35.75 -4.12 17.25
CA ALA A 198 -34.80 -5.20 17.52
C ALA A 198 -34.05 -5.63 16.25
N LEU A 199 -34.73 -5.82 15.11
CA LEU A 199 -34.06 -6.19 13.85
C LEU A 199 -33.11 -5.09 13.38
N ARG A 200 -33.54 -3.82 13.46
CA ARG A 200 -32.69 -2.67 13.12
C ARG A 200 -31.45 -2.59 14.01
N ALA A 201 -31.61 -2.79 15.32
CA ALA A 201 -30.49 -2.83 16.26
C ALA A 201 -29.56 -4.01 15.96
N ALA A 202 -30.10 -5.20 15.68
CA ALA A 202 -29.31 -6.37 15.29
C ALA A 202 -28.51 -6.11 14.01
N THR A 203 -29.11 -5.51 12.97
CA THR A 203 -28.38 -5.14 11.74
C THR A 203 -27.28 -4.13 12.01
N LEU A 204 -27.52 -3.11 12.84
CA LEU A 204 -26.51 -2.13 13.25
C LEU A 204 -25.34 -2.82 13.97
N VAL A 205 -25.65 -3.69 14.94
CA VAL A 205 -24.63 -4.41 15.72
C VAL A 205 -23.86 -5.39 14.85
N LEU A 206 -24.53 -6.14 13.98
CA LEU A 206 -23.89 -7.12 13.11
C LEU A 206 -23.01 -6.44 12.05
N LEU A 207 -23.54 -5.51 11.27
CA LEU A 207 -22.77 -4.85 10.21
C LEU A 207 -21.72 -3.91 10.80
N GLY A 208 -22.09 -3.09 11.79
CA GLY A 208 -21.17 -2.18 12.47
C GLY A 208 -20.07 -2.95 13.22
N GLY A 209 -20.45 -3.99 13.95
CA GLY A 209 -19.50 -4.88 14.64
C GLY A 209 -18.58 -5.61 13.67
N THR A 210 -19.08 -6.06 12.52
CA THR A 210 -18.26 -6.68 11.47
C THR A 210 -17.24 -5.68 10.92
N ILE A 211 -17.66 -4.46 10.56
CA ILE A 211 -16.75 -3.41 10.08
C ILE A 211 -15.69 -3.09 11.13
N VAL A 212 -16.08 -2.85 12.39
CA VAL A 212 -15.14 -2.54 13.48
C VAL A 212 -14.15 -3.68 13.71
N THR A 213 -14.63 -4.92 13.72
CA THR A 213 -13.77 -6.11 13.88
C THR A 213 -12.79 -6.20 12.72
N LEU A 214 -13.24 -6.04 11.48
CA LEU A 214 -12.37 -6.11 10.31
C LEU A 214 -11.32 -4.98 10.30
N LEU A 215 -11.69 -3.77 10.71
CA LEU A 215 -10.76 -2.64 10.87
C LEU A 215 -9.73 -2.91 11.97
N PHE A 216 -10.14 -3.47 13.10
CA PHE A 216 -9.23 -3.83 14.20
C PHE A 216 -8.21 -4.88 13.76
N TRP A 217 -8.68 -5.95 13.11
CA TRP A 217 -7.82 -7.01 12.59
C TRP A 217 -6.89 -6.52 11.47
N SER A 218 -7.37 -5.61 10.63
CA SER A 218 -6.54 -4.96 9.60
C SER A 218 -5.44 -4.12 10.27
N ASN A 219 -5.76 -3.32 11.28
CA ASN A 219 -4.80 -2.47 11.98
C ASN A 219 -3.67 -3.28 12.64
N GLU A 220 -3.99 -4.37 13.35
CA GLU A 220 -2.98 -5.23 13.98
C GLU A 220 -1.95 -5.75 12.97
N ARG A 221 -2.43 -6.10 11.77
CA ARG A 221 -1.59 -6.60 10.68
C ARG A 221 -0.82 -5.50 10.00
N CYS A 222 -1.44 -4.34 9.78
CA CYS A 222 -0.75 -3.16 9.28
C CYS A 222 0.42 -2.79 10.20
N VAL A 223 0.28 -2.85 11.52
CA VAL A 223 1.39 -2.60 12.45
C VAL A 223 2.54 -3.59 12.25
N ARG A 224 2.23 -4.88 12.09
CA ARG A 224 3.26 -5.91 11.82
C ARG A 224 3.93 -5.72 10.45
N PHE A 225 3.15 -5.35 9.45
CA PHE A 225 3.62 -5.05 8.10
C PHE A 225 4.53 -3.82 8.11
N MET A 226 4.11 -2.73 8.75
CA MET A 226 4.91 -1.51 8.93
C MET A 226 6.24 -1.79 9.66
N ALA A 227 6.25 -2.71 10.63
CA ALA A 227 7.50 -3.11 11.29
C ALA A 227 8.47 -3.83 10.33
N SER A 228 7.95 -4.69 9.44
CA SER A 228 8.73 -5.35 8.39
C SER A 228 9.24 -4.35 7.37
N ASP A 229 8.36 -3.47 6.88
CA ASP A 229 8.66 -2.45 5.88
C ASP A 229 9.68 -1.42 6.39
N ASN A 230 9.59 -1.05 7.68
CA ASN A 230 10.60 -0.23 8.34
C ASN A 230 11.95 -0.95 8.45
N ALA A 231 11.97 -2.26 8.68
CA ALA A 231 13.22 -3.03 8.68
C ALA A 231 13.87 -3.05 7.29
N ASP A 232 13.06 -3.26 6.23
CA ASP A 232 13.53 -3.22 4.85
C ASP A 232 13.99 -1.81 4.42
N THR A 233 13.26 -0.77 4.83
CA THR A 233 13.64 0.63 4.57
C THR A 233 14.99 0.98 5.21
N ARG A 234 15.23 0.52 6.44
CA ARG A 234 16.51 0.70 7.13
C ARG A 234 17.64 -0.04 6.42
N LEU A 235 17.39 -1.26 5.97
CA LEU A 235 18.33 -2.03 5.16
C LEU A 235 18.67 -1.32 3.84
N LEU A 236 17.65 -0.83 3.14
CA LEU A 236 17.83 -0.07 1.89
C LEU A 236 18.63 1.21 2.13
N ARG A 237 18.34 1.93 3.21
CA ARG A 237 19.10 3.13 3.58
C ARG A 237 20.56 2.80 3.84
N ALA A 238 20.85 1.73 4.60
CA ALA A 238 22.22 1.27 4.80
C ALA A 238 22.88 0.90 3.47
N GLY A 239 22.16 0.20 2.59
CA GLY A 239 22.63 -0.15 1.24
C GLY A 239 22.97 1.06 0.38
N VAL A 240 22.21 2.15 0.48
CA VAL A 240 22.50 3.41 -0.21
C VAL A 240 23.74 4.08 0.41
N VAL A 241 23.75 4.28 1.73
CA VAL A 241 24.83 5.02 2.42
C VAL A 241 26.20 4.34 2.24
N PHE A 242 26.25 3.01 2.28
CA PHE A 242 27.49 2.25 2.16
C PHE A 242 27.75 1.73 0.74
N GLY A 243 26.88 2.05 -0.23
CA GLY A 243 26.90 1.45 -1.56
C GLY A 243 28.13 1.76 -2.41
N GLU A 244 28.90 2.80 -2.05
CA GLU A 244 30.19 3.14 -2.67
C GLU A 244 31.39 2.40 -2.05
N ALA A 245 31.24 1.88 -0.83
CA ALA A 245 32.33 1.26 -0.10
C ALA A 245 32.26 -0.27 -0.09
N VAL A 246 31.07 -0.87 -0.16
CA VAL A 246 30.85 -2.32 -0.04
C VAL A 246 29.82 -2.81 -1.03
N ASP A 247 29.82 -4.11 -1.32
CA ASP A 247 28.75 -4.70 -2.13
C ASP A 247 27.42 -4.70 -1.35
N THR A 248 26.49 -3.88 -1.84
CA THR A 248 25.13 -3.67 -1.33
C THR A 248 24.07 -4.13 -2.32
N THR A 249 24.47 -4.82 -3.39
CA THR A 249 23.60 -5.17 -4.51
C THR A 249 22.39 -5.99 -4.05
N SER A 250 22.59 -6.95 -3.15
CA SER A 250 21.52 -7.78 -2.57
C SER A 250 20.51 -6.96 -1.74
N ALA A 251 20.98 -5.97 -0.98
CA ALA A 251 20.12 -5.05 -0.24
C ALA A 251 19.31 -4.16 -1.21
N LEU A 252 19.98 -3.52 -2.17
CA LEU A 252 19.35 -2.59 -3.12
C LEU A 252 18.36 -3.26 -4.07
N GLN A 253 18.57 -4.52 -4.44
CA GLN A 253 17.61 -5.29 -5.25
C GLN A 253 16.22 -5.39 -4.59
N ARG A 254 16.13 -5.22 -3.26
CA ARG A 254 14.85 -5.19 -2.55
C ARG A 254 14.02 -3.93 -2.78
N ALA A 255 14.62 -2.87 -3.33
CA ALA A 255 13.87 -1.68 -3.74
C ALA A 255 12.89 -1.96 -4.90
N GLY A 256 12.97 -3.16 -5.50
CA GLY A 256 12.00 -3.71 -6.44
C GLY A 256 12.12 -3.10 -7.83
N ASN A 257 11.63 -1.87 -8.00
CA ASN A 257 11.34 -1.31 -9.32
C ASN A 257 12.52 -0.59 -10.00
N GLN A 258 13.68 -0.52 -9.35
CA GLN A 258 14.86 0.15 -9.89
C GLN A 258 16.09 -0.75 -9.77
N SER A 259 16.97 -0.71 -10.77
CA SER A 259 18.24 -1.40 -10.69
C SER A 259 19.13 -0.74 -9.63
N PRO A 260 19.97 -1.52 -8.92
CA PRO A 260 20.91 -0.98 -7.94
C PRO A 260 21.78 0.16 -8.50
N GLU A 261 22.15 0.11 -9.78
CA GLU A 261 22.97 1.15 -10.43
C GLU A 261 22.24 2.49 -10.59
N VAL A 262 20.94 2.47 -10.90
CA VAL A 262 20.14 3.70 -10.98
C VAL A 262 20.05 4.35 -9.60
N ILE A 263 19.85 3.53 -8.55
CA ILE A 263 19.81 4.02 -7.17
C ILE A 263 21.16 4.64 -6.78
N ARG A 264 22.28 3.97 -7.05
CA ARG A 264 23.64 4.51 -6.79
C ARG A 264 23.89 5.81 -7.54
N THR A 265 23.51 5.87 -8.81
CA THR A 265 23.66 7.08 -9.64
C THR A 265 22.91 8.27 -9.05
N HIS A 266 21.65 8.08 -8.64
CA HIS A 266 20.87 9.13 -7.99
C HIS A 266 21.42 9.49 -6.61
N ALA A 267 21.87 8.50 -5.82
CA ALA A 267 22.47 8.76 -4.52
C ALA A 267 23.75 9.61 -4.63
N ARG A 268 24.63 9.33 -5.60
CA ARG A 268 25.83 10.14 -5.89
C ARG A 268 25.47 11.57 -6.25
N ALA A 269 24.52 11.77 -7.17
CA ALA A 269 24.06 13.09 -7.56
C ALA A 269 23.51 13.88 -6.36
N LEU A 270 22.75 13.23 -5.47
CA LEU A 270 22.24 13.86 -4.25
C LEU A 270 23.33 14.16 -3.22
N ASP A 271 24.33 13.31 -3.09
CA ASP A 271 25.49 13.52 -2.21
C ASP A 271 26.36 14.69 -2.69
N GLU A 272 26.61 14.79 -4.00
CA GLU A 272 27.31 15.90 -4.64
C GLU A 272 26.59 17.25 -4.44
N LEU A 273 25.26 17.24 -4.54
CA LEU A 273 24.41 18.40 -4.23
C LEU A 273 24.27 18.68 -2.73
N GLN A 274 24.87 17.87 -1.86
CA GLN A 274 24.78 17.96 -0.39
C GLN A 274 23.34 17.83 0.15
N LEU A 275 22.47 17.16 -0.62
CA LEU A 275 21.08 16.89 -0.26
C LEU A 275 20.92 15.56 0.48
N LEU A 276 21.92 14.67 0.39
CA LEU A 276 21.90 13.39 1.10
C LEU A 276 22.39 13.53 2.56
N ARG A 277 21.63 12.96 3.51
CA ARG A 277 22.02 12.89 4.93
C ARG A 277 21.71 11.50 5.51
N PRO A 278 22.71 10.77 6.03
CA PRO A 278 24.14 11.11 6.03
C PRO A 278 24.76 11.05 4.62
N ARG A 279 25.99 11.56 4.48
CA ARG A 279 26.76 11.45 3.25
C ARG A 279 27.11 10.00 2.93
N LEU A 280 27.41 9.72 1.66
CA LEU A 280 27.88 8.41 1.23
C LEU A 280 29.23 8.06 1.89
N VAL A 281 29.34 6.83 2.38
CA VAL A 281 30.58 6.26 2.92
C VAL A 281 31.42 5.76 1.76
N ARG A 282 32.65 6.27 1.62
CA ARG A 282 33.61 5.82 0.61
C ARG A 282 34.56 4.77 1.19
N SER A 283 35.28 4.04 0.34
CA SER A 283 36.19 2.97 0.79
C SER A 283 37.25 3.45 1.81
N GLY A 284 37.73 4.70 1.68
CA GLY A 284 38.65 5.29 2.66
C GLY A 284 38.02 5.54 4.03
N ASP A 285 36.76 6.01 4.05
CA ASP A 285 36.02 6.26 5.29
C ASP A 285 35.65 4.94 5.98
N LEU A 286 35.38 3.89 5.21
CA LEU A 286 35.03 2.57 5.74
C LEU A 286 36.13 2.02 6.66
N LEU A 287 37.41 2.15 6.27
CA LEU A 287 38.51 1.67 7.10
C LEU A 287 38.57 2.41 8.44
N ALA A 288 38.39 3.73 8.42
CA ALA A 288 38.33 4.54 9.63
C ALA A 288 37.15 4.13 10.53
N LEU A 289 35.99 3.85 9.94
CA LEU A 289 34.81 3.36 10.67
C LEU A 289 35.04 1.97 11.27
N LEU A 290 35.72 1.06 10.56
CA LEU A 290 36.06 -0.28 11.07
C LEU A 290 37.04 -0.19 12.25
N GLN A 291 38.02 0.72 12.20
CA GLN A 291 38.97 0.94 13.30
C GLN A 291 38.31 1.60 14.51
N ALA A 292 37.37 2.52 14.28
CA ALA A 292 36.61 3.19 15.33
C ALA A 292 35.46 2.32 15.89
N ALA A 293 35.21 1.13 15.32
CA ALA A 293 34.09 0.29 15.72
C ALA A 293 34.27 -0.22 17.15
N GLY A 294 33.48 0.33 18.07
CA GLY A 294 33.43 -0.10 19.46
C GLY A 294 32.81 -1.49 19.62
N ALA A 295 33.03 -2.09 20.80
CA ALA A 295 32.42 -3.36 21.20
C ALA A 295 30.98 -3.19 21.75
N ASP A 296 30.35 -2.06 21.45
CA ASP A 296 29.04 -1.68 22.00
C ASP A 296 27.86 -2.30 21.25
N GLY A 297 28.14 -2.98 20.13
CA GLY A 297 27.15 -3.75 19.38
C GLY A 297 26.76 -5.00 20.15
N ALA A 298 25.47 -5.31 20.21
CA ALA A 298 25.02 -6.59 20.74
C ALA A 298 24.41 -7.43 19.61
N GLY A 299 24.76 -8.71 19.58
CA GLY A 299 24.38 -9.62 18.52
C GLY A 299 25.09 -10.95 18.67
N GLU A 300 24.76 -11.89 17.81
CA GLU A 300 25.40 -13.21 17.78
C GLU A 300 25.38 -13.70 16.34
N LEU A 301 26.49 -14.31 15.91
CA LEU A 301 26.53 -15.12 14.70
C LEU A 301 26.03 -16.50 15.10
N GLU A 302 24.95 -16.96 14.47
CA GLU A 302 24.27 -18.21 14.87
C GLU A 302 24.52 -19.34 13.88
N THR A 303 24.66 -19.01 12.60
CA THR A 303 24.79 -20.02 11.54
C THR A 303 25.85 -19.59 10.55
N ILE A 304 26.78 -20.50 10.26
CA ILE A 304 27.82 -20.35 9.25
C ILE A 304 27.75 -21.60 8.38
N GLU A 305 27.16 -21.46 7.20
CA GLU A 305 27.03 -22.52 6.21
C GLU A 305 28.03 -22.25 5.08
N ARG A 306 28.96 -23.19 4.86
CA ARG A 306 29.94 -23.11 3.78
C ARG A 306 29.61 -24.17 2.73
N ASP A 307 29.32 -23.71 1.53
CA ASP A 307 29.26 -24.50 0.30
C ASP A 307 30.55 -24.29 -0.51
N GLU A 308 30.79 -25.09 -1.56
CA GLU A 308 31.97 -24.99 -2.44
C GLU A 308 32.13 -23.59 -3.04
N LYS A 309 31.01 -22.88 -3.27
CA LYS A 309 30.99 -21.59 -3.96
C LYS A 309 30.57 -20.43 -3.06
N THR A 310 29.87 -20.68 -1.97
CA THR A 310 29.27 -19.62 -1.15
C THR A 310 29.45 -19.85 0.34
N LEU A 311 29.67 -18.77 1.07
CA LEU A 311 29.60 -18.69 2.52
C LEU A 311 28.34 -17.92 2.90
N SER A 312 27.40 -18.59 3.56
CA SER A 312 26.19 -17.99 4.11
C SER A 312 26.36 -17.84 5.62
N VAL A 313 26.25 -16.61 6.11
CA VAL A 313 26.30 -16.30 7.54
C VAL A 313 25.00 -15.63 7.95
N SER A 314 24.42 -16.07 9.06
CA SER A 314 23.25 -15.44 9.64
C SER A 314 23.32 -15.36 11.16
N GLY A 315 22.53 -14.44 11.70
CA GLY A 315 22.42 -14.23 13.13
C GLY A 315 21.45 -13.11 13.43
N PHE A 316 21.66 -12.41 14.55
CA PHE A 316 20.94 -11.19 14.86
C PHE A 316 21.87 -10.09 15.34
N ALA A 317 21.45 -8.84 15.16
CA ALA A 317 22.20 -7.66 15.55
C ALA A 317 21.26 -6.55 16.04
N ILE A 318 21.62 -5.92 17.16
CA ILE A 318 20.89 -4.81 17.77
C ILE A 318 21.85 -3.67 18.07
N LEU A 319 21.29 -2.47 18.19
CA LEU A 319 21.97 -1.27 18.62
C LEU A 319 21.49 -0.93 20.04
N PRO A 320 22.26 -1.31 21.10
CA PRO A 320 21.78 -1.25 22.48
C PRO A 320 21.42 0.16 22.94
N ALA A 321 22.22 1.16 22.59
CA ALA A 321 22.00 2.56 22.98
C ALA A 321 20.67 3.10 22.42
N GLN A 322 20.30 2.69 21.20
CA GLN A 322 19.08 3.11 20.51
C GLN A 322 17.90 2.16 20.79
N ARG A 323 18.13 1.04 21.50
CA ARG A 323 17.14 -0.01 21.80
C ARG A 323 16.35 -0.44 20.55
N ARG A 324 17.05 -0.66 19.43
CA ARG A 324 16.44 -1.08 18.15
C ARG A 324 17.31 -2.09 17.40
N PRO A 325 16.75 -2.84 16.44
CA PRO A 325 17.53 -3.62 15.49
C PRO A 325 18.56 -2.76 14.75
N ALA A 326 19.71 -3.34 14.41
CA ALA A 326 20.66 -2.74 13.48
C ALA A 326 20.01 -2.52 12.10
N ASP A 327 20.50 -1.51 11.36
CA ASP A 327 19.95 -1.18 10.03
C ASP A 327 20.38 -2.23 8.98
N ALA A 328 21.60 -2.70 9.13
CA ALA A 328 22.17 -3.81 8.37
C ALA A 328 23.28 -4.47 9.18
N VAL A 329 23.86 -5.54 8.65
CA VAL A 329 25.14 -6.08 9.13
C VAL A 329 26.15 -6.08 8.00
N LEU A 330 27.34 -5.56 8.30
CA LEU A 330 28.50 -5.65 7.44
C LEU A 330 29.33 -6.87 7.85
N LEU A 331 29.54 -7.79 6.92
CA LEU A 331 30.37 -8.97 7.11
C LEU A 331 31.69 -8.79 6.35
N MET A 332 32.79 -8.98 7.07
CA MET A 332 34.16 -8.98 6.54
C MET A 332 34.70 -10.41 6.57
N VAL A 333 35.19 -10.87 5.43
CA VAL A 333 35.85 -12.18 5.27
C VAL A 333 37.19 -11.94 4.58
N GLY A 334 38.26 -11.83 5.37
CA GLY A 334 39.53 -11.31 4.85
C GLY A 334 39.37 -9.86 4.39
N GLU A 335 39.68 -9.58 3.13
CA GLU A 335 39.53 -8.26 2.50
C GLU A 335 38.16 -8.02 1.87
N THR A 336 37.35 -9.07 1.74
CA THR A 336 36.03 -8.98 1.10
C THR A 336 34.99 -8.51 2.11
N ALA A 337 34.24 -7.47 1.72
CA ALA A 337 33.17 -6.87 2.50
C ALA A 337 31.82 -7.05 1.80
N ALA A 338 30.80 -7.53 2.51
CA ALA A 338 29.43 -7.48 2.01
C ALA A 338 28.42 -7.11 3.10
N MET A 339 27.38 -6.42 2.66
CA MET A 339 26.25 -6.08 3.52
C MET A 339 25.19 -7.18 3.50
N SER A 340 24.46 -7.33 4.61
CA SER A 340 23.31 -8.21 4.69
C SER A 340 22.32 -7.94 3.57
N GLY A 341 21.86 -8.98 2.88
CA GLY A 341 20.85 -8.85 1.82
C GLY A 341 19.42 -9.01 2.33
N LYS A 342 19.25 -9.48 3.57
CA LYS A 342 17.94 -9.87 4.10
C LYS A 342 17.81 -9.56 5.58
N VAL A 343 16.68 -8.96 5.95
CA VAL A 343 16.21 -8.87 7.33
C VAL A 343 15.30 -10.06 7.63
N LEU A 344 15.51 -10.69 8.79
CA LEU A 344 14.78 -11.87 9.25
C LEU A 344 14.03 -11.56 10.54
N ARG A 345 12.82 -12.10 10.66
CA ARG A 345 12.05 -12.01 11.89
C ARG A 345 12.57 -13.01 12.92
N ARG A 346 12.93 -12.54 14.11
CA ARG A 346 13.53 -13.28 15.23
C ARG A 346 12.69 -13.13 16.51
N SER A 347 11.62 -13.91 16.61
CA SER A 347 10.65 -13.79 17.71
C SER A 347 11.20 -14.28 19.06
N GLU A 348 12.11 -15.24 19.02
CA GLU A 348 12.91 -15.76 20.12
C GLU A 348 13.90 -14.73 20.65
N VAL A 349 14.56 -13.94 19.79
CA VAL A 349 15.41 -12.82 20.22
C VAL A 349 14.58 -11.76 20.94
N ALA A 350 13.43 -11.37 20.37
CA ALA A 350 12.51 -10.44 21.03
C ALA A 350 12.03 -10.94 22.40
N ARG A 351 11.76 -12.25 22.55
CA ARG A 351 11.42 -12.86 23.85
C ARG A 351 12.59 -12.84 24.82
N ARG A 352 13.80 -13.22 24.36
CA ARG A 352 15.02 -13.25 25.17
C ARG A 352 15.36 -11.86 25.72
N LEU A 353 15.22 -10.83 24.90
CA LEU A 353 15.49 -9.43 25.25
C LEU A 353 14.30 -8.73 25.93
N ARG A 354 13.14 -9.40 26.05
CA ARG A 354 11.88 -8.85 26.55
C ARG A 354 11.47 -7.55 25.85
N ASP A 355 11.74 -7.45 24.55
CA ASP A 355 11.45 -6.28 23.73
C ASP A 355 10.96 -6.69 22.35
N LYS A 356 9.68 -6.41 22.06
CA LYS A 356 9.03 -6.73 20.78
C LYS A 356 9.63 -5.93 19.61
N GLY A 357 10.27 -4.79 19.88
CA GLY A 357 10.96 -3.98 18.87
C GLY A 357 12.13 -4.72 18.22
N GLN A 358 12.70 -5.71 18.90
CA GLN A 358 13.82 -6.53 18.40
C GLN A 358 13.37 -7.68 17.51
N ALA A 359 12.07 -7.80 17.20
CA ALA A 359 11.57 -8.92 16.41
C ALA A 359 12.12 -8.96 14.97
N TRP A 360 12.73 -7.88 14.47
CA TRP A 360 13.32 -7.78 13.13
C TRP A 360 14.83 -7.51 13.19
N SER A 361 15.51 -8.09 14.18
CA SER A 361 16.97 -7.98 14.35
C SER A 361 17.77 -9.05 13.59
N GLY A 362 17.11 -10.01 12.96
CA GLY A 362 17.78 -11.08 12.24
C GLY A 362 18.34 -10.60 10.91
N TRP A 363 19.45 -11.17 10.49
CA TRP A 363 20.12 -10.83 9.24
C TRP A 363 20.72 -12.08 8.60
N SER A 364 20.95 -12.01 7.29
CA SER A 364 21.71 -13.01 6.55
C SER A 364 22.51 -12.34 5.43
N VAL A 365 23.75 -12.79 5.26
CA VAL A 365 24.70 -12.35 4.24
C VAL A 365 25.19 -13.60 3.50
N THR A 366 25.30 -13.51 2.17
CA THR A 366 25.92 -14.55 1.35
C THR A 366 27.07 -13.93 0.58
N LEU A 367 28.24 -14.58 0.65
CA LEU A 367 29.49 -14.17 0.02
C LEU A 367 30.05 -15.33 -0.80
N PRO A 368 30.93 -15.09 -1.80
CA PRO A 368 31.74 -16.14 -2.39
C PRO A 368 32.57 -16.85 -1.32
N ALA A 369 32.69 -18.18 -1.42
CA ALA A 369 33.48 -18.96 -0.47
C ALA A 369 34.97 -18.58 -0.58
N ALA A 370 35.48 -17.84 0.41
CA ALA A 370 36.91 -17.62 0.57
C ALA A 370 37.52 -18.71 1.47
N SER A 371 38.74 -19.14 1.16
CA SER A 371 39.50 -20.14 1.93
C SER A 371 39.92 -19.57 3.29
N ASN A 372 39.46 -20.20 4.38
CA ASN A 372 39.89 -20.05 5.79
C ASN A 372 40.16 -18.63 6.35
N ALA A 373 39.57 -17.60 5.76
CA ALA A 373 39.75 -16.23 6.24
C ALA A 373 38.97 -15.97 7.55
N ASN A 374 39.52 -15.10 8.39
CA ASN A 374 38.86 -14.64 9.61
C ASN A 374 37.56 -13.90 9.27
N ILE A 375 36.49 -14.25 9.97
CA ILE A 375 35.17 -13.63 9.83
C ILE A 375 35.04 -12.56 10.91
N SER A 376 34.62 -11.36 10.52
CA SER A 376 34.21 -10.31 11.46
C SER A 376 32.89 -9.71 11.01
N ALA A 377 31.99 -9.43 11.95
CA ALA A 377 30.70 -8.85 11.66
C ALA A 377 30.50 -7.55 12.44
N PHE A 378 29.83 -6.59 11.81
CA PHE A 378 29.58 -5.27 12.37
C PHE A 378 28.11 -4.89 12.20
N ALA A 379 27.45 -4.51 13.27
CA ALA A 379 26.13 -3.90 13.21
C ALA A 379 26.25 -2.49 12.65
N VAL A 380 25.43 -2.17 11.66
CA VAL A 380 25.42 -0.88 10.97
C VAL A 380 24.35 0.03 11.56
N GLU A 381 24.73 1.25 11.91
CA GLU A 381 23.85 2.37 12.19
C GLU A 381 23.92 3.34 11.00
N ALA A 382 22.90 3.35 10.15
CA ALA A 382 22.88 4.12 8.91
C ALA A 382 22.40 5.57 9.10
N ASP A 383 21.83 5.91 10.26
CA ASP A 383 21.46 7.29 10.62
C ASP A 383 22.70 8.16 10.85
N VAL A 384 23.69 7.57 11.52
CA VAL A 384 24.98 8.15 11.82
C VAL A 384 25.98 7.06 11.44
N PRO A 385 26.64 7.13 10.27
CA PRO A 385 27.34 6.00 9.65
C PRO A 385 28.41 5.47 10.59
N ARG A 386 28.02 4.52 11.44
CA ARG A 386 28.81 3.96 12.53
C ARG A 386 28.68 2.45 12.48
N LEU A 387 29.78 1.81 12.83
CA LEU A 387 29.89 0.37 12.89
C LEU A 387 30.10 -0.04 14.33
N HIS A 388 29.41 -1.10 14.75
CA HIS A 388 29.53 -1.66 16.09
C HIS A 388 29.94 -3.12 15.95
N ARG A 389 31.10 -3.49 16.50
CA ARG A 389 31.64 -4.83 16.32
C ARG A 389 30.76 -5.85 17.05
N LEU A 390 30.38 -6.93 16.35
CA LEU A 390 29.64 -8.03 16.93
C LEU A 390 30.59 -9.07 17.53
N PRO A 391 30.22 -9.71 18.65
CA PRO A 391 31.00 -10.80 19.20
C PRO A 391 30.92 -12.01 18.27
N VAL A 392 32.07 -12.52 17.86
CA VAL A 392 32.21 -13.82 17.19
C VAL A 392 32.49 -14.84 18.29
N ARG A 393 31.61 -15.83 18.45
CA ARG A 393 31.77 -16.91 19.44
C ARG A 393 32.36 -18.15 18.81
#